data_AF-A0A1Y4JZL3-F1
#
_entry.id   AF-A0A1Y4JZL3-F1
#
_cell.length_a   1.000
_cell.length_b   1.000
_cell.length_c   1.000
_cell.angle_alpha   90.00
_cell.angle_beta   90.00
_cell.angle_gamma   90.00
#
_symmetry.space_group_name_H-M   'P 1'
#
loop_
_entity.id
_entity.type
_entity.pdbx_description
1 polymer ?
#
loop_
_entity_poly.entity_id
_entity_poly.type
_entity_poly.pdbx_seq_one_letter_code
_entity_poly.pdbx_strand_id
1 'polypeptide(L)'
;MDEKSEMAGTARANTIVAALTIVMAALLVAAFFLPCASAAADYRAALGELSENPFGLANEELADISLFEYVRIYLNAAPESFAALYVPATVAPAVLGVLTLLFSALRKPVPVIVFSVLAIAMSMLLTWDFEDCGVIPSSSYDWGEARWVYLVAGIAAIAFAAWAIALRRQVRKA
;
A
#
# COMPACT_ATOMS: atom_id res chain seq x y z
N MET A 1 7.02 -10.10 42.11
CA MET A 1 7.13 -9.04 41.08
C MET A 1 5.94 -8.13 41.29
N ASP A 2 6.17 -6.83 41.45
CA ASP A 2 5.19 -5.88 41.99
C ASP A 2 4.12 -5.53 40.91
N GLU A 3 2.84 -5.54 41.27
CA GLU A 3 1.68 -5.38 40.36
C GLU A 3 1.75 -4.05 39.58
N LYS A 4 2.29 -2.99 40.21
CA LYS A 4 2.58 -1.70 39.57
C LYS A 4 3.61 -1.79 38.45
N SER A 5 4.62 -2.65 38.61
CA SER A 5 5.67 -2.86 37.59
C SER A 5 5.10 -3.58 36.36
N GLU A 6 4.15 -4.49 36.55
CA GLU A 6 3.52 -5.26 35.47
C GLU A 6 2.52 -4.40 34.66
N MET A 7 1.72 -3.56 35.33
CA MET A 7 0.85 -2.60 34.67
C MET A 7 1.63 -1.55 33.87
N ALA A 8 2.75 -1.04 34.40
CA ALA A 8 3.61 -0.09 33.68
C ALA A 8 4.25 -0.70 32.42
N GLY A 9 4.66 -1.98 32.49
CA GLY A 9 5.17 -2.73 31.35
C GLY A 9 4.13 -2.89 30.24
N THR A 10 2.90 -3.25 30.61
CA THR A 10 1.78 -3.45 29.67
C THR A 10 1.37 -2.15 28.97
N ALA A 11 1.35 -1.03 29.71
CA ALA A 11 1.06 0.29 29.15
C ALA A 11 2.12 0.73 28.12
N ARG A 12 3.41 0.51 28.42
CA ARG A 12 4.51 0.81 27.49
C ARG A 12 4.44 -0.05 26.24
N ALA A 13 4.19 -1.35 26.38
CA ALA A 13 4.03 -2.27 25.25
C ALA A 13 2.87 -1.85 24.33
N ASN A 14 1.71 -1.49 24.89
CA ASN A 14 0.57 -1.02 24.11
C ASN A 14 0.87 0.26 23.31
N THR A 15 1.66 1.19 23.86
CA THR A 15 2.10 2.40 23.14
C THR A 15 3.04 2.06 21.98
N ILE A 16 3.99 1.15 22.18
CA ILE A 16 4.91 0.70 21.14
C ILE A 16 4.14 0.03 20.01
N VAL A 17 3.25 -0.91 20.34
CA VAL A 17 2.42 -1.61 19.33
C VAL A 17 1.55 -0.62 18.54
N ALA A 18 0.97 0.39 19.21
CA ALA A 18 0.22 1.43 18.51
C ALA A 18 1.10 2.23 17.53
N ALA A 19 2.30 2.65 17.95
CA ALA A 19 3.24 3.36 17.09
C ALA A 19 3.66 2.51 15.87
N LEU A 20 3.99 1.24 16.08
CA LEU A 20 4.33 0.30 15.01
C LEU A 20 3.17 0.12 14.02
N THR A 21 1.94 0.00 14.54
CA THR A 21 0.73 -0.10 13.69
C THR A 21 0.55 1.15 12.83
N ILE A 22 0.79 2.36 13.39
CA ILE A 22 0.71 3.62 12.65
C ILE A 22 1.77 3.66 11.54
N VAL A 23 3.01 3.26 11.83
CA VAL A 23 4.09 3.21 10.83
C VAL A 23 3.73 2.28 9.67
N MET A 24 3.24 1.07 9.96
CA MET A 24 2.82 0.13 8.92
C MET A 24 1.64 0.66 8.09
N ALA A 25 0.68 1.32 8.74
CA ALA A 25 -0.43 1.94 8.02
C ALA A 25 0.01 3.12 7.15
N ALA A 26 1.01 3.90 7.59
CA ALA A 26 1.60 4.96 6.78
C ALA A 26 2.34 4.39 5.56
N LEU A 27 3.05 3.26 5.72
CA LEU A 27 3.68 2.56 4.59
C LEU A 27 2.66 2.05 3.57
N LEU A 28 1.48 1.59 3.98
CA LEU A 28 0.39 1.23 3.06
C LEU A 28 -0.08 2.42 2.21
N VAL A 29 -0.10 3.63 2.79
CA VAL A 29 -0.43 4.85 2.04
C VAL A 29 0.73 5.23 1.12
N ALA A 30 1.96 5.19 1.63
CA ALA A 30 3.15 5.53 0.86
C ALA A 30 3.35 4.61 -0.37
N ALA A 31 2.96 3.33 -0.26
CA ALA A 31 3.04 2.37 -1.35
C ALA A 31 2.30 2.79 -2.63
N PHE A 32 1.29 3.66 -2.52
CA PHE A 32 0.59 4.22 -3.68
C PHE A 32 1.49 5.09 -4.58
N PHE A 33 2.53 5.69 -3.99
CA PHE A 33 3.50 6.55 -4.64
C PHE A 33 4.83 5.83 -4.91
N LEU A 34 4.97 4.57 -4.49
CA LEU A 34 6.15 3.77 -4.78
C LEU A 34 6.01 3.13 -6.17
N PRO A 35 7.13 2.81 -6.83
CA PRO A 35 7.12 2.13 -8.12
C PRO A 35 6.39 0.79 -8.02
N CYS A 36 5.36 0.62 -8.84
CA CYS A 36 4.70 -0.67 -9.04
C CYS A 36 5.15 -1.33 -10.35
N ALA A 37 5.57 -0.53 -11.33
CA ALA A 37 6.28 -0.95 -12.52
C ALA A 37 7.66 -0.30 -12.54
N SER A 38 8.69 -1.07 -12.88
CA SER A 38 10.03 -0.54 -13.13
C SER A 38 10.47 -0.98 -14.52
N ALA A 39 10.94 -0.02 -15.32
CA ALA A 39 11.32 -0.25 -16.70
C ALA A 39 12.49 -1.26 -16.80
N ALA A 40 12.38 -2.21 -17.71
CA ALA A 40 13.46 -3.11 -18.07
C ALA A 40 14.68 -2.30 -18.56
N ALA A 41 15.90 -2.81 -18.38
CA ALA A 41 17.13 -2.05 -18.64
C ALA A 41 17.20 -1.44 -20.05
N ASP A 42 16.85 -2.21 -21.08
CA ASP A 42 16.88 -1.76 -22.47
C ASP A 42 15.82 -0.67 -22.74
N TYR A 43 14.61 -0.86 -22.21
CA TYR A 43 13.54 0.12 -22.34
C TYR A 43 13.88 1.42 -21.59
N ARG A 44 14.42 1.31 -20.37
CA ARG A 44 14.88 2.44 -19.56
C ARG A 44 15.96 3.26 -20.27
N ALA A 45 16.92 2.60 -20.94
CA ALA A 45 17.95 3.29 -21.72
C ALA A 45 17.36 4.05 -22.91
N ALA A 46 16.30 3.52 -23.53
CA ALA A 46 15.64 4.14 -24.67
C ALA A 46 14.72 5.32 -24.31
N LEU A 47 14.22 5.42 -23.06
CA LEU A 47 13.23 6.44 -22.66
C LEU A 47 13.69 7.88 -22.96
N GLY A 48 14.97 8.19 -22.75
CA GLY A 48 15.53 9.52 -23.01
C GLY A 48 15.62 9.89 -24.49
N GLU A 49 15.52 8.90 -25.39
CA GLU A 49 15.60 9.10 -26.84
C GLU A 49 14.22 9.13 -27.51
N LEU A 50 13.15 8.77 -26.78
CA LEU A 50 11.80 8.81 -27.30
C LEU A 50 11.34 10.27 -27.49
N SER A 51 10.54 10.50 -28.53
CA SER A 51 9.74 11.72 -28.67
C SER A 51 8.71 11.84 -27.53
N GLU A 52 7.93 12.93 -27.50
CA GLU A 52 6.82 13.06 -26.55
C GLU A 52 5.91 11.81 -26.55
N ASN A 53 5.52 11.37 -25.36
CA ASN A 53 4.62 10.23 -25.17
C ASN A 53 3.16 10.69 -24.95
N PRO A 54 2.17 9.84 -25.25
CA PRO A 54 0.76 10.20 -25.13
C PRO A 54 0.24 10.20 -23.68
N PHE A 55 1.05 9.86 -22.68
CA PHE A 55 0.59 9.62 -21.31
C PHE A 55 0.53 10.88 -20.44
N GLY A 56 1.02 12.01 -20.95
CA GLY A 56 1.05 13.28 -20.21
C GLY A 56 2.02 13.25 -19.03
N LEU A 57 3.03 12.38 -19.10
CA LEU A 57 4.17 12.28 -18.19
C LEU A 57 5.45 12.59 -18.98
N ALA A 58 6.53 13.02 -18.32
CA ALA A 58 7.84 13.03 -18.95
C ALA A 58 8.31 11.59 -19.22
N ASN A 59 9.10 11.36 -20.27
CA ASN A 59 9.60 10.02 -20.58
C ASN A 59 10.42 9.43 -19.42
N GLU A 60 11.12 10.27 -18.66
CA GLU A 60 11.89 9.88 -17.48
C GLU A 60 10.98 9.35 -16.35
N GLU A 61 9.77 9.90 -16.18
CA GLU A 61 8.78 9.43 -15.19
C GLU A 61 8.25 8.02 -15.55
N LEU A 62 8.37 7.58 -16.81
CA LEU A 62 7.98 6.23 -17.22
C LEU A 62 8.98 5.16 -16.78
N ALA A 63 10.15 5.54 -16.24
CA ALA A 63 11.13 4.57 -15.78
C ALA A 63 10.65 3.79 -14.55
N ASP A 64 9.88 4.42 -13.67
CA ASP A 64 9.40 3.84 -12.41
C ASP A 64 7.99 4.34 -12.11
N ILE A 65 6.99 3.61 -12.62
CA ILE A 65 5.59 4.02 -12.57
C ILE A 65 4.94 3.53 -11.28
N SER A 66 4.42 4.46 -10.50
CA SER A 66 3.59 4.24 -9.32
C SER A 66 2.11 4.11 -9.66
N LEU A 67 1.28 3.65 -8.70
CA LEU A 67 -0.18 3.62 -8.89
C LEU A 67 -0.75 5.03 -9.05
N PHE A 68 -0.15 6.04 -8.42
CA PHE A 68 -0.50 7.45 -8.65
C PHE A 68 -0.26 7.87 -10.10
N GLU A 69 0.87 7.48 -10.70
CA GLU A 69 1.14 7.76 -12.10
C GLU A 69 0.22 6.98 -13.02
N TYR A 70 -0.11 5.72 -12.72
CA TYR A 70 -1.15 4.99 -13.46
C TYR A 70 -2.49 5.73 -13.47
N VAL A 71 -2.90 6.35 -12.36
CA VAL A 71 -4.09 7.21 -12.34
C VAL A 71 -3.94 8.39 -13.32
N ARG A 72 -2.79 9.07 -13.34
CA ARG A 72 -2.53 10.16 -14.30
C ARG A 72 -2.59 9.66 -15.75
N ILE A 73 -1.96 8.51 -16.02
CA ILE A 73 -1.96 7.86 -17.34
C ILE A 73 -3.40 7.57 -17.78
N TYR A 74 -4.22 6.97 -16.92
CA TYR A 74 -5.61 6.65 -17.25
C TYR A 74 -6.45 7.91 -17.48
N LEU A 75 -6.27 8.96 -16.69
CA LEU A 75 -7.01 10.22 -16.86
C LEU A 75 -6.60 10.97 -18.14
N ASN A 76 -5.35 10.86 -18.59
CA ASN A 76 -4.84 11.59 -19.74
C ASN A 76 -5.02 10.84 -21.07
N ALA A 77 -4.83 9.52 -21.07
CA ALA A 77 -4.62 8.75 -22.29
C ALA A 77 -5.66 7.64 -22.51
N ALA A 78 -6.40 7.22 -21.47
CA ALA A 78 -7.38 6.15 -21.61
C ALA A 78 -8.76 6.69 -22.05
N PRO A 79 -9.58 5.87 -22.72
CA PRO A 79 -10.98 6.20 -22.96
C PRO A 79 -11.72 6.45 -21.64
N GLU A 80 -12.67 7.40 -21.65
CA GLU A 80 -13.42 7.80 -20.45
C GLU A 80 -14.08 6.61 -19.72
N SER A 81 -14.65 5.67 -20.47
CA SER A 81 -15.28 4.46 -19.92
C SER A 81 -14.28 3.54 -19.19
N PHE A 82 -13.04 3.49 -19.68
CA PHE A 82 -11.95 2.74 -19.04
C PHE A 82 -11.50 3.44 -17.76
N ALA A 83 -11.22 4.74 -17.85
CA ALA A 83 -10.79 5.55 -16.71
C ALA A 83 -11.82 5.55 -15.56
N ALA A 84 -13.12 5.61 -15.89
CA ALA A 84 -14.20 5.58 -14.91
C ALA A 84 -14.21 4.31 -14.03
N LEU A 85 -13.69 3.19 -14.54
CA LEU A 85 -13.57 1.94 -13.78
C LEU A 85 -12.18 1.78 -13.14
N TYR A 86 -11.12 2.00 -13.91
CA TYR A 86 -9.76 1.71 -13.50
C TYR A 86 -9.19 2.74 -12.52
N VAL A 87 -9.57 4.02 -12.61
CA VAL A 87 -9.10 5.03 -11.65
C VAL A 87 -9.59 4.72 -10.23
N PRO A 88 -10.89 4.46 -9.97
CA PRO A 88 -11.35 4.05 -8.65
C PRO A 88 -10.67 2.75 -8.15
N ALA A 89 -10.51 1.76 -9.02
CA ALA A 89 -9.85 0.50 -8.67
C ALA A 89 -8.38 0.73 -8.24
N THR A 90 -7.66 1.57 -8.97
CA THR A 90 -6.25 1.92 -8.71
C THR A 90 -6.09 2.75 -7.43
N VAL A 91 -7.04 3.63 -7.13
CA VAL A 91 -7.03 4.47 -5.92
C VAL A 91 -7.48 3.71 -4.67
N ALA A 92 -8.26 2.63 -4.81
CA ALA A 92 -8.85 1.90 -3.68
C ALA A 92 -7.82 1.42 -2.63
N PRO A 93 -6.66 0.82 -2.97
CA PRO A 93 -5.65 0.44 -1.97
C PRO A 93 -5.17 1.62 -1.13
N ALA A 94 -5.00 2.81 -1.73
CA ALA A 94 -4.58 4.01 -1.02
C ALA A 94 -5.66 4.48 -0.03
N VAL A 95 -6.93 4.50 -0.44
CA VAL A 95 -8.06 4.84 0.42
C VAL A 95 -8.15 3.88 1.61
N LEU A 96 -8.00 2.58 1.36
CA LEU A 96 -7.97 1.55 2.41
C LEU A 96 -6.77 1.71 3.34
N GLY A 97 -5.60 2.09 2.81
CA GLY A 97 -4.43 2.48 3.60
C GLY A 97 -4.70 3.67 4.52
N VAL A 98 -5.35 4.73 4.00
CA VAL A 98 -5.74 5.91 4.78
C VAL A 98 -6.74 5.56 5.88
N LEU A 99 -7.73 4.71 5.59
CA LEU A 99 -8.65 4.20 6.61
C LEU A 99 -7.92 3.38 7.68
N THR A 100 -6.98 2.53 7.27
CA THR A 100 -6.12 1.78 8.20
C THR A 100 -5.34 2.73 9.11
N LEU A 101 -4.76 3.79 8.56
CA LEU A 101 -4.00 4.80 9.31
C LEU A 101 -4.90 5.57 10.28
N LEU A 102 -6.08 6.00 9.83
CA LEU A 102 -7.08 6.67 10.66
C LEU A 102 -7.46 5.80 11.86
N PHE A 103 -7.85 4.54 11.63
CA PHE A 103 -8.27 3.66 12.72
C PHE A 103 -7.12 3.22 13.63
N SER A 104 -5.89 3.18 13.10
CA SER A 104 -4.68 2.99 13.89
C SER A 104 -4.46 4.15 14.87
N ALA A 105 -4.58 5.39 14.38
CA ALA A 105 -4.51 6.61 15.22
C ALA A 105 -5.63 6.65 16.28
N LEU A 106 -6.84 6.23 15.91
CA LEU A 106 -7.98 6.09 16.83
C LEU A 106 -7.88 4.87 17.77
N ARG A 107 -6.81 4.09 17.68
CA ARG A 107 -6.56 2.87 18.46
C ARG A 107 -7.71 1.86 18.38
N LYS A 108 -8.30 1.70 17.19
CA LYS A 108 -9.38 0.74 16.89
C LYS A 108 -8.80 -0.45 16.11
N PRO A 109 -8.31 -1.51 16.79
CA PRO A 109 -7.57 -2.58 16.14
C PRO A 109 -8.42 -3.44 15.19
N VAL A 110 -9.72 -3.60 15.45
CA VAL A 110 -10.60 -4.41 14.58
C VAL A 110 -10.74 -3.77 13.19
N PRO A 111 -11.12 -2.48 13.05
CA PRO A 111 -11.08 -1.80 11.76
C PRO A 111 -9.71 -1.83 11.08
N VAL A 112 -8.60 -1.66 11.82
CA VAL A 112 -7.24 -1.76 11.26
C VAL A 112 -7.03 -3.09 10.55
N ILE A 113 -7.41 -4.21 11.18
CA ILE A 113 -7.30 -5.54 10.57
C ILE A 113 -8.13 -5.61 9.29
N VAL A 114 -9.39 -5.19 9.35
CA VAL A 114 -10.32 -5.24 8.20
C VAL A 114 -9.78 -4.45 7.01
N PHE A 115 -9.39 -3.19 7.21
CA PHE A 115 -8.90 -2.35 6.12
C PHE A 115 -7.52 -2.77 5.61
N SER A 116 -6.66 -3.31 6.47
CA SER A 116 -5.37 -3.88 6.03
C SER A 116 -5.57 -5.11 5.13
N VAL A 117 -6.49 -6.02 5.49
CA VAL A 117 -6.82 -7.18 4.66
C VAL A 117 -7.38 -6.73 3.31
N LEU A 118 -8.30 -5.76 3.30
CA LEU A 118 -8.85 -5.22 2.06
C LEU A 118 -7.79 -4.52 1.20
N ALA A 119 -6.86 -3.77 1.80
CA ALA A 119 -5.77 -3.12 1.07
C ALA A 119 -4.85 -4.14 0.39
N ILE A 120 -4.49 -5.22 1.10
CA ILE A 120 -3.74 -6.35 0.53
C ILE A 120 -4.53 -6.97 -0.61
N ALA A 121 -5.80 -7.32 -0.38
CA ALA A 121 -6.64 -7.97 -1.39
C ALA A 121 -6.77 -7.13 -2.66
N MET A 122 -6.99 -5.82 -2.54
CA MET A 122 -7.05 -4.91 -3.69
C MET A 122 -5.70 -4.79 -4.40
N SER A 123 -4.59 -4.70 -3.67
CA SER A 123 -3.25 -4.69 -4.27
C SER A 123 -2.96 -5.99 -5.03
N MET A 124 -3.36 -7.15 -4.50
CA MET A 124 -3.23 -8.43 -5.18
C MET A 124 -4.13 -8.53 -6.41
N LEU A 125 -5.36 -7.99 -6.34
CA LEU A 125 -6.27 -7.94 -7.47
C LEU A 125 -5.70 -7.10 -8.62
N LEU A 126 -5.15 -5.92 -8.33
CA LEU A 126 -4.46 -5.09 -9.32
C LEU A 126 -3.21 -5.78 -9.90
N THR A 127 -2.45 -6.46 -9.04
CA THR A 127 -1.28 -7.23 -9.50
C THR A 127 -1.68 -8.31 -10.49
N TRP A 128 -2.74 -9.07 -10.17
CA TRP A 128 -3.29 -10.09 -11.06
C TRP A 128 -3.83 -9.50 -12.36
N ASP A 129 -4.57 -8.40 -12.30
CA ASP A 129 -5.12 -7.72 -13.48
C ASP A 129 -4.02 -7.20 -14.41
N PHE A 130 -2.97 -6.60 -13.86
CA PHE A 130 -1.80 -6.17 -14.65
C PHE A 130 -1.07 -7.35 -15.31
N GLU A 131 -1.03 -8.51 -14.67
CA GLU A 131 -0.45 -9.72 -15.24
C GLU A 131 -1.33 -10.29 -16.36
N ASP A 132 -2.64 -10.39 -16.13
CA ASP A 132 -3.62 -10.91 -17.10
C ASP A 132 -3.71 -10.02 -18.35
N CYS A 133 -3.65 -8.70 -18.17
CA CYS A 133 -3.63 -7.72 -19.27
C CYS A 133 -2.26 -7.60 -19.95
N GLY A 134 -1.21 -8.26 -19.44
CA GLY A 134 0.15 -8.17 -19.99
C GLY A 134 0.82 -6.80 -19.79
N VAL A 135 0.40 -6.04 -18.78
CA VAL A 135 1.01 -4.76 -18.40
C VAL A 135 2.33 -5.01 -17.67
N ILE A 136 2.31 -5.88 -16.64
CA ILE A 136 3.47 -6.27 -15.83
C ILE A 136 3.36 -7.74 -15.41
N PRO A 137 4.39 -8.58 -15.58
CA PRO A 137 5.62 -8.28 -16.30
C PRO A 137 5.36 -8.23 -17.83
N SER A 138 6.16 -7.45 -18.53
CA SER A 138 6.17 -7.36 -19.99
C SER A 138 7.60 -7.20 -20.51
N SER A 139 7.80 -7.12 -21.82
CA SER A 139 9.13 -6.83 -22.38
C SER A 139 9.70 -5.49 -21.94
N SER A 140 8.85 -4.57 -21.49
CA SER A 140 9.22 -3.20 -21.13
C SER A 140 9.28 -2.95 -19.64
N TYR A 141 8.58 -3.75 -18.82
CA TYR A 141 8.42 -3.51 -17.39
C TYR A 141 8.49 -4.78 -16.56
N ASP A 142 9.20 -4.68 -15.43
CA ASP A 142 9.20 -5.61 -14.32
C ASP A 142 8.43 -5.05 -13.12
N TRP A 143 8.17 -5.91 -12.13
CA TRP A 143 7.53 -5.50 -10.88
C TRP A 143 8.42 -4.57 -10.05
N GLY A 144 7.87 -3.42 -9.65
CA GLY A 144 8.46 -2.53 -8.66
C GLY A 144 8.22 -2.99 -7.22
N GLU A 145 8.69 -2.19 -6.25
CA GLU A 145 8.62 -2.52 -4.82
C GLU A 145 7.25 -2.33 -4.16
N ALA A 146 6.33 -1.57 -4.76
CA ALA A 146 5.03 -1.25 -4.15
C ALA A 146 4.24 -2.50 -3.74
N ARG A 147 4.25 -3.56 -4.57
CA ARG A 147 3.56 -4.84 -4.27
C ARG A 147 4.03 -5.47 -2.96
N TRP A 148 5.33 -5.39 -2.69
CA TRP A 148 5.94 -5.97 -1.49
C TRP A 148 5.65 -5.11 -0.28
N VAL A 149 5.64 -3.79 -0.43
CA VAL A 149 5.29 -2.86 0.64
C VAL A 149 3.84 -3.06 1.06
N TYR A 150 2.90 -3.14 0.12
CA TYR A 150 1.49 -3.45 0.42
C TYR A 150 1.33 -4.75 1.20
N LEU A 151 2.01 -5.82 0.76
CA LEU A 151 1.93 -7.13 1.39
C LEU A 151 2.54 -7.13 2.80
N VAL A 152 3.80 -6.71 2.93
CA VAL A 152 4.56 -6.79 4.19
C VAL A 152 3.99 -5.83 5.22
N ALA A 153 3.74 -4.56 4.85
CA ALA A 153 3.18 -3.58 5.76
C ALA A 153 1.76 -3.96 6.20
N GLY A 154 0.94 -4.50 5.28
CA GLY A 154 -0.41 -4.97 5.60
C GLY A 154 -0.40 -6.13 6.60
N ILE A 155 0.41 -7.16 6.37
CA ILE A 155 0.55 -8.30 7.30
C ILE A 155 1.05 -7.83 8.67
N ALA A 156 2.04 -6.94 8.69
CA ALA A 156 2.58 -6.39 9.94
C ALA A 156 1.53 -5.56 10.70
N ALA A 157 0.75 -4.72 10.01
CA ALA A 157 -0.35 -3.97 10.61
C ALA A 157 -1.40 -4.88 11.24
N ILE A 158 -1.75 -5.99 10.57
CA ILE A 158 -2.67 -7.00 11.08
C ILE A 158 -2.10 -7.65 12.36
N ALA A 159 -0.83 -8.07 12.32
CA ALA A 159 -0.18 -8.71 13.45
C ALA A 159 -0.12 -7.78 14.68
N PHE A 160 0.27 -6.52 14.50
CA PHE A 160 0.33 -5.54 15.59
C PHE A 160 -1.06 -5.19 16.13
N ALA A 161 -2.07 -5.07 15.26
CA ALA A 161 -3.45 -4.85 15.71
C ALA A 161 -3.99 -6.04 16.50
N ALA A 162 -3.71 -7.28 16.09
CA ALA A 162 -4.05 -8.48 16.83
C ALA A 162 -3.35 -8.53 18.20
N TRP A 163 -2.07 -8.17 18.25
CA TRP A 163 -1.33 -8.06 19.51
C TRP A 163 -1.93 -6.99 20.43
N ALA A 164 -2.33 -5.83 19.91
CA ALA A 164 -3.00 -4.80 20.70
C ALA A 164 -4.31 -5.31 21.34
N ILE A 165 -5.07 -6.17 20.64
CA ILE A 165 -6.27 -6.83 21.19
C ILE A 165 -5.88 -7.78 22.32
N ALA A 166 -4.84 -8.59 22.15
CA ALA A 166 -4.36 -9.52 23.17
C ALA A 166 -3.91 -8.79 24.45
N LEU A 167 -3.15 -7.70 24.32
CA LEU A 167 -2.71 -6.88 25.47
C LEU A 167 -3.92 -6.30 26.24
N ARG A 168 -4.93 -5.80 25.54
CA ARG A 168 -6.16 -5.28 26.19
C ARG A 168 -6.95 -6.37 26.93
N ARG A 169 -6.88 -7.62 26.46
CA ARG A 169 -7.53 -8.75 27.13
C ARG A 169 -6.80 -9.17 28.40
N GLN A 170 -5.47 -9.05 28.43
CA GLN A 170 -4.68 -9.34 29.63
C GLN A 170 -4.99 -8.34 30.75
N VAL A 171 -5.07 -7.04 30.42
CA VAL A 171 -5.45 -5.99 31.39
C VAL A 171 -6.87 -6.17 31.96
N ARG A 172 -7.80 -6.77 31.21
CA ARG A 172 -9.17 -7.05 31.70
C ARG A 172 -9.27 -8.29 32.60
N LYS A 173 -8.25 -9.15 32.60
CA LYS A 173 -8.22 -10.40 33.35
C LYS A 173 -7.40 -10.31 34.64
N ALA A 174 -6.49 -9.35 34.72
CA ALA A 174 -5.86 -8.90 35.96
C ALA A 174 -6.86 -8.03 36.74
#